data_AF-A0A538P6A7-F1
#
_entry.id   AF-A0A538P6A7-F1
#
_cell.length_a   1.000
_cell.length_b   1.000
_cell.length_c   1.000
_cell.angle_alpha   90.00
_cell.angle_beta   90.00
_cell.angle_gamma   90.00
#
_symmetry.space_group_name_H-M   'P 1'
#
loop_
_entity.id
_entity.type
_entity.pdbx_description
1 polymer ?
#
loop_
_entity_poly.entity_id
_entity_poly.type
_entity_poly.pdbx_seq_one_letter_code
_entity_poly.pdbx_strand_id
1 'polypeptide(L)'
;MMSKRHSRIAGAAVMSLLLLGLVPVFAQSNEPSQTDKATTIIQVAQAAHSYAQQLVGIAKQHQVNTTKAESLISLGDPLLSKAQSEVSTNATFAIKDAMGAMHYYRGAAEYIQYALAGPSDHRTDDRKADQLAYLRKEVQHAEARADQLQTMLTKICSAQSSTTSGATTTTTTTTTTTSATTSACSDAQSNLGTAKSDLDQAATLLKSDNVNATSVISLFKDAQKHMSAVYADISQIAKARRAQEAIAYIQNYAEKQLAKLQQEVAKMNSSATQQQYQQQLTQAQSLLDAAVQAFQSGDFDTGMHDARQAMQLMQQVAQGIRGAVYAQYIQKEIEPRLAQLQEKAQKANLTSSVSQEVQSQLSQAKSLLDGAIQSFLSGNFKTGEQQVQQAVQLMHQVMQEIASSTHHP
;
A
#
# COMPACT_ATOMS: atom_id res chain seq x y z
N MET A 1 15.62 27.96 -48.67
CA MET A 1 14.69 26.88 -49.11
C MET A 1 15.12 25.57 -48.44
N MET A 2 14.15 24.73 -48.06
CA MET A 2 14.22 23.49 -47.24
C MET A 2 14.32 23.74 -45.72
N SER A 3 13.20 23.76 -44.97
CA SER A 3 12.36 22.66 -44.46
C SER A 3 12.76 22.29 -43.03
N LYS A 4 12.04 22.82 -42.02
CA LYS A 4 11.00 22.12 -41.21
C LYS A 4 11.48 20.86 -40.48
N ARG A 5 11.14 20.86 -39.18
CA ARG A 5 11.15 19.78 -38.17
C ARG A 5 12.47 19.66 -37.43
N HIS A 6 12.44 19.88 -36.12
CA HIS A 6 12.83 18.96 -35.05
C HIS A 6 12.99 19.75 -33.74
N SER A 7 11.89 19.88 -32.99
CA SER A 7 11.86 19.82 -31.51
C SER A 7 10.41 20.02 -31.05
N ARG A 8 9.52 19.17 -31.57
CA ARG A 8 8.19 18.91 -31.03
C ARG A 8 8.21 17.44 -30.61
N ILE A 9 8.89 17.11 -29.51
CA ILE A 9 8.80 15.86 -28.74
C ILE A 9 9.64 16.14 -27.48
N ALA A 10 8.99 16.53 -26.39
CA ALA A 10 9.49 16.53 -24.99
C ALA A 10 8.50 17.22 -24.04
N GLY A 11 7.54 17.99 -24.56
CA GLY A 11 6.50 18.67 -23.76
C GLY A 11 5.23 17.85 -23.46
N ALA A 12 5.15 16.58 -23.86
CA ALA A 12 3.92 15.77 -23.74
C ALA A 12 4.02 14.60 -22.73
N ALA A 13 5.21 14.28 -22.23
CA ALA A 13 5.40 13.13 -21.33
C ALA A 13 5.17 13.47 -19.84
N VAL A 14 5.29 14.74 -19.43
CA VAL A 14 5.15 15.14 -18.01
C VAL A 14 3.69 15.43 -17.62
N MET A 15 2.78 15.59 -18.58
CA MET A 15 1.34 15.80 -18.34
C MET A 15 0.51 14.51 -18.35
N SER A 16 1.09 13.36 -18.71
CA SER A 16 0.32 12.11 -18.87
C SER A 16 0.33 11.18 -17.65
N LEU A 17 1.13 11.47 -16.61
CA LEU A 17 1.28 10.58 -15.44
C LEU A 17 0.50 11.01 -14.19
N LEU A 18 -0.23 12.14 -14.24
CA LEU A 18 -1.10 12.60 -13.16
C LEU A 18 -2.59 12.30 -13.41
N LEU A 19 -2.94 11.64 -14.52
CA LEU A 19 -4.32 11.50 -15.01
C LEU A 19 -4.91 10.08 -15.01
N LEU A 20 -4.27 9.09 -14.37
CA LEU A 20 -4.86 7.75 -14.24
C LEU A 20 -4.89 7.29 -12.78
N GLY A 21 -6.08 7.27 -12.18
CA GLY A 21 -6.29 6.49 -10.96
C GLY A 21 -7.49 6.84 -10.05
N LEU A 22 -8.73 6.78 -10.55
CA LEU A 22 -9.91 6.41 -9.74
C LEU A 22 -10.87 5.52 -10.59
N VAL A 23 -10.78 4.17 -10.55
CA VAL A 23 -11.63 3.17 -9.79
C VAL A 23 -12.83 2.63 -10.66
N PRO A 24 -13.41 1.38 -10.56
CA PRO A 24 -13.23 0.19 -9.66
C PRO A 24 -13.13 -1.23 -10.35
N VAL A 25 -13.05 -2.29 -9.50
CA VAL A 25 -13.62 -3.67 -9.58
C VAL A 25 -12.60 -4.82 -9.56
N PHE A 26 -12.58 -5.52 -8.41
CA PHE A 26 -12.07 -6.86 -8.08
C PHE A 26 -11.01 -7.52 -8.99
N ALA A 27 -9.74 -7.36 -8.62
CA ALA A 27 -8.78 -8.45 -8.45
C ALA A 27 -7.42 -7.85 -8.07
N GLN A 28 -6.83 -8.36 -6.99
CA GLN A 28 -5.46 -8.09 -6.55
C GLN A 28 -5.18 -6.70 -5.97
N SER A 29 -4.78 -6.74 -4.70
CA SER A 29 -4.00 -5.77 -3.95
C SER A 29 -3.00 -4.97 -4.79
N ASN A 30 -3.06 -3.63 -4.73
CA ASN A 30 -1.93 -2.75 -4.39
C ASN A 30 -2.36 -1.28 -4.56
N GLU A 31 -2.55 -0.56 -3.45
CA GLU A 31 -2.36 0.89 -3.49
C GLU A 31 -0.89 1.17 -3.83
N PRO A 32 -0.57 2.23 -4.60
CA PRO A 32 0.83 2.64 -4.75
C PRO A 32 1.38 2.93 -3.36
N SER A 33 2.44 2.21 -3.01
CA SER A 33 3.11 2.31 -1.73
C SER A 33 3.59 3.74 -1.48
N GLN A 34 3.85 4.10 -0.23
CA GLN A 34 4.53 5.36 0.11
C GLN A 34 5.83 5.54 -0.71
N THR A 35 6.53 4.44 -0.96
CA THR A 35 7.72 4.38 -1.83
C THR A 35 7.39 4.71 -3.29
N ASP A 36 6.27 4.25 -3.84
CA ASP A 36 5.86 4.58 -5.22
C ASP A 36 5.53 6.07 -5.38
N LYS A 37 4.89 6.66 -4.35
CA LYS A 37 4.63 8.11 -4.30
C LYS A 37 5.92 8.91 -4.21
N ALA A 38 6.83 8.50 -3.31
CA ALA A 38 8.15 9.14 -3.17
C ALA A 38 8.96 9.04 -4.46
N THR A 39 8.95 7.89 -5.13
CA THR A 39 9.60 7.66 -6.42
C THR A 39 9.06 8.61 -7.50
N THR A 40 7.74 8.79 -7.55
CA THR A 40 7.10 9.71 -8.49
C THR A 40 7.54 11.17 -8.25
N ILE A 41 7.59 11.60 -6.99
CA ILE A 41 7.99 12.96 -6.63
C ILE A 41 9.49 13.20 -6.91
N ILE A 42 10.35 12.20 -6.70
CA ILE A 42 11.77 12.25 -7.04
C ILE A 42 11.98 12.38 -8.55
N GLN A 43 11.19 11.67 -9.38
CA GLN A 43 11.26 11.80 -10.83
C GLN A 43 10.88 13.22 -11.30
N VAL A 44 9.91 13.86 -10.65
CA VAL A 44 9.57 15.26 -10.93
C VAL A 44 10.73 16.19 -10.53
N ALA A 45 11.37 15.94 -9.40
CA ALA A 45 12.54 16.71 -8.96
C ALA A 45 13.73 16.56 -9.93
N GLN A 46 13.97 15.36 -10.47
CA GLN A 46 14.96 15.11 -11.52
C GLN A 46 14.65 15.89 -12.80
N ALA A 47 13.39 15.92 -13.22
CA ALA A 47 12.97 16.69 -14.39
C ALA A 47 13.15 18.20 -14.18
N ALA A 48 12.82 18.71 -12.99
CA ALA A 48 13.04 20.11 -12.62
C ALA A 48 14.53 20.49 -12.63
N HIS A 49 15.40 19.61 -12.12
CA HIS A 49 16.85 19.76 -12.18
C HIS A 49 17.35 19.85 -13.63
N SER A 50 16.95 18.90 -14.49
CA SER A 50 17.33 18.91 -15.91
C SER A 50 16.88 20.18 -16.63
N TYR A 51 15.67 20.68 -16.33
CA TYR A 51 15.17 21.93 -16.91
C TYR A 51 15.98 23.14 -16.44
N ALA A 52 16.31 23.24 -15.14
CA ALA A 52 17.13 24.31 -14.61
C ALA A 52 18.54 24.30 -15.23
N GLN A 53 19.16 23.14 -15.42
CA GLN A 53 20.45 23.01 -16.11
C GLN A 53 20.38 23.41 -17.59
N GLN A 54 19.31 23.06 -18.30
CA GLN A 54 19.11 23.51 -19.69
C GLN A 54 19.03 25.03 -19.78
N LEU A 55 18.31 25.68 -18.85
CA LEU A 55 18.26 27.13 -18.77
C LEU A 55 19.65 27.73 -18.48
N VAL A 56 20.45 27.13 -17.60
CA VAL A 56 21.85 27.56 -17.37
C VAL A 56 22.64 27.50 -18.67
N GLY A 57 22.52 26.42 -19.44
CA GLY A 57 23.20 26.24 -20.72
C GLY A 57 22.82 27.33 -21.73
N ILE A 58 21.52 27.63 -21.86
CA ILE A 58 21.02 28.71 -22.71
C ILE A 58 21.56 30.08 -22.22
N ALA A 59 21.52 30.34 -20.92
CA ALA A 59 22.03 31.57 -20.34
C ALA A 59 23.52 31.79 -20.59
N LYS A 60 24.35 30.75 -20.50
CA LYS A 60 25.77 30.80 -20.86
C LYS A 60 25.99 31.13 -22.34
N GLN A 61 25.19 30.56 -23.24
CA GLN A 61 25.26 30.87 -24.68
C GLN A 61 24.95 32.35 -24.96
N HIS A 62 24.06 32.96 -24.16
CA HIS A 62 23.71 34.37 -24.24
C HIS A 62 24.57 35.29 -23.34
N GLN A 63 25.68 34.79 -22.80
CA GLN A 63 26.62 35.53 -21.94
C GLN A 63 25.99 36.14 -20.68
N VAL A 64 24.95 35.49 -20.15
CA VAL A 64 24.25 35.92 -18.94
C VAL A 64 24.91 35.35 -17.70
N ASN A 65 25.01 36.16 -16.63
CA ASN A 65 25.55 35.71 -15.35
C ASN A 65 24.65 34.61 -14.74
N THR A 66 25.20 33.39 -14.65
CA THR A 66 24.51 32.19 -14.16
C THR A 66 24.89 31.79 -12.74
N THR A 67 25.80 32.52 -12.09
CA THR A 67 26.43 32.12 -10.82
C THR A 67 25.43 31.83 -9.69
N LYS A 68 24.38 32.66 -9.56
CA LYS A 68 23.34 32.44 -8.53
C LYS A 68 22.46 31.22 -8.84
N ALA A 69 22.17 30.94 -10.11
CA ALA A 69 21.40 29.75 -10.49
C ALA A 69 22.19 28.47 -10.31
N GLU A 70 23.47 28.48 -10.68
CA GLU A 70 24.37 27.35 -10.44
C GLU A 70 24.54 27.08 -8.95
N SER A 71 24.64 28.13 -8.13
CA SER A 71 24.65 27.99 -6.67
C SER A 71 23.35 27.39 -6.13
N LEU A 72 22.19 27.81 -6.64
CA LEU A 72 20.89 27.24 -6.25
C LEU A 72 20.76 25.77 -6.67
N ILE A 73 21.17 25.41 -7.90
CA ILE A 73 21.23 24.01 -8.34
C ILE A 73 22.14 23.19 -7.41
N SER A 74 23.32 23.72 -7.09
CA SER A 74 24.27 23.07 -6.19
C SER A 74 23.74 22.88 -4.77
N LEU A 75 22.81 23.72 -4.30
CA LEU A 75 22.11 23.54 -3.03
C LEU A 75 20.98 22.48 -3.11
N GLY A 76 20.36 22.32 -4.28
CA GLY A 76 19.32 21.32 -4.53
C GLY A 76 19.86 19.90 -4.72
N ASP A 77 21.03 19.74 -5.34
CA ASP A 77 21.60 18.43 -5.70
C ASP A 77 21.84 17.48 -4.52
N PRO A 78 22.35 17.93 -3.36
CA PRO A 78 22.47 17.08 -2.18
C PRO A 78 21.11 16.60 -1.67
N LEU A 79 20.06 17.43 -1.76
CA LEU A 79 18.71 17.06 -1.32
C LEU A 79 18.07 16.07 -2.28
N LEU A 80 18.23 16.25 -3.59
CA LEU A 80 17.76 15.28 -4.57
C LEU A 80 18.48 13.94 -4.41
N SER A 81 19.79 13.95 -4.14
CA SER A 81 20.57 12.74 -3.90
C SER A 81 20.16 12.03 -2.61
N LYS A 82 19.91 12.77 -1.52
CA LYS A 82 19.36 12.20 -0.27
C LYS A 82 18.00 11.58 -0.50
N ALA A 83 17.11 12.29 -1.17
CA ALA A 83 15.79 11.78 -1.49
C ALA A 83 15.85 10.47 -2.28
N GLN A 84 16.74 10.36 -3.27
CA GLN A 84 16.97 9.13 -4.03
C GLN A 84 17.52 7.99 -3.16
N SER A 85 18.41 8.29 -2.22
CA SER A 85 18.99 7.27 -1.32
C SER A 85 18.01 6.79 -0.24
N GLU A 86 17.05 7.62 0.15
CA GLU A 86 16.10 7.36 1.24
C GLU A 86 14.77 6.79 0.74
N VAL A 87 14.50 6.78 -0.57
CA VAL A 87 13.18 6.40 -1.13
C VAL A 87 12.70 5.01 -0.70
N SER A 88 13.61 4.05 -0.55
CA SER A 88 13.33 2.66 -0.17
C SER A 88 13.38 2.40 1.34
N THR A 89 13.91 3.34 2.13
CA THR A 89 14.14 3.19 3.58
C THR A 89 13.30 4.15 4.42
N ASN A 90 13.07 5.39 3.94
CA ASN A 90 12.20 6.39 4.55
C ASN A 90 11.56 7.30 3.49
N ALA A 91 10.45 6.83 2.91
CA ALA A 91 9.71 7.52 1.86
C ALA A 91 9.23 8.93 2.26
N THR A 92 8.99 9.20 3.56
CA THR A 92 8.54 10.52 4.02
C THR A 92 9.65 11.56 4.00
N PHE A 93 10.87 11.21 4.46
CA PHE A 93 12.01 12.11 4.31
C PHE A 93 12.44 12.26 2.85
N ALA A 94 12.35 11.18 2.07
CA ALA A 94 12.61 11.25 0.64
C ALA A 94 11.69 12.25 -0.08
N ILE A 95 10.40 12.29 0.27
CA ILE A 95 9.45 13.28 -0.26
C ILE A 95 9.83 14.71 0.16
N LYS A 96 10.15 14.92 1.44
CA LYS A 96 10.55 16.23 1.98
C LYS A 96 11.78 16.77 1.26
N ASP A 97 12.81 15.95 1.11
CA ASP A 97 14.08 16.33 0.49
C ASP A 97 13.91 16.54 -1.03
N ALA A 98 13.10 15.72 -1.71
CA ALA A 98 12.76 15.94 -3.12
C ALA A 98 12.02 17.28 -3.33
N MET A 99 11.10 17.63 -2.44
CA MET A 99 10.42 18.93 -2.47
C MET A 99 11.36 20.10 -2.17
N GLY A 100 12.29 19.92 -1.22
CA GLY A 100 13.35 20.89 -0.95
C GLY A 100 14.24 21.14 -2.18
N ALA A 101 14.66 20.08 -2.86
CA ALA A 101 15.44 20.17 -4.09
C ALA A 101 14.69 20.93 -5.21
N MET A 102 13.40 20.60 -5.41
CA MET A 102 12.55 21.29 -6.39
C MET A 102 12.42 22.80 -6.12
N HIS A 103 12.39 23.21 -4.86
CA HIS A 103 12.36 24.63 -4.50
C HIS A 103 13.60 25.37 -5.00
N TYR A 104 14.79 24.78 -4.81
CA TYR A 104 16.06 25.34 -5.28
C TYR A 104 16.16 25.35 -6.81
N TYR A 105 15.76 24.27 -7.50
CA TYR A 105 15.76 24.22 -8.96
C TYR A 105 14.81 25.22 -9.60
N ARG A 106 13.64 25.42 -8.98
CA ARG A 106 12.72 26.48 -9.38
C ARG A 106 13.34 27.86 -9.22
N GLY A 107 13.97 28.14 -8.07
CA GLY A 107 14.66 29.41 -7.85
C GLY A 107 15.80 29.66 -8.85
N ALA A 108 16.51 28.62 -9.26
CA ALA A 108 17.55 28.69 -10.28
C ALA A 108 16.97 29.04 -11.66
N ALA A 109 15.88 28.37 -12.05
CA ALA A 109 15.17 28.64 -13.29
C ALA A 109 14.62 30.08 -13.33
N GLU A 110 13.99 30.54 -12.24
CA GLU A 110 13.44 31.89 -12.11
C GLU A 110 14.54 32.97 -12.23
N TYR A 111 15.69 32.75 -11.56
CA TYR A 111 16.82 33.67 -11.66
C TYR A 111 17.36 33.78 -13.09
N ILE A 112 17.51 32.66 -13.80
CA ILE A 112 18.02 32.66 -15.18
C ILE A 112 17.05 33.32 -16.14
N GLN A 113 15.76 33.04 -16.00
CA GLN A 113 14.74 33.70 -16.79
C GLN A 113 14.76 35.22 -16.59
N TYR A 114 14.99 35.66 -15.34
CA TYR A 114 15.19 37.08 -15.00
C TYR A 114 16.52 37.65 -15.52
N ALA A 115 17.58 36.86 -15.64
CA ALA A 115 18.89 37.33 -16.08
C ALA A 115 19.02 37.36 -17.62
N LEU A 116 18.44 36.37 -18.34
CA LEU A 116 18.23 36.36 -19.80
C LEU A 116 17.35 37.54 -20.26
N ALA A 117 16.49 38.00 -19.36
CA ALA A 117 16.42 39.39 -18.93
C ALA A 117 17.10 40.50 -19.80
N GLY A 118 18.21 41.04 -19.30
CA GLY A 118 18.85 42.27 -19.78
C GLY A 118 18.05 43.55 -19.44
N PRO A 119 18.72 44.67 -19.04
CA PRO A 119 18.04 45.95 -18.78
C PRO A 119 17.90 46.76 -20.08
N SER A 120 16.68 47.07 -20.55
CA SER A 120 16.45 48.05 -21.63
C SER A 120 15.00 48.57 -21.68
N ASP A 121 14.84 49.89 -21.66
CA ASP A 121 13.60 50.65 -21.47
C ASP A 121 12.54 50.59 -22.60
N HIS A 122 12.73 49.81 -23.66
CA HIS A 122 11.76 49.68 -24.76
C HIS A 122 11.38 48.23 -25.11
N ARG A 123 11.80 47.25 -24.30
CA ARG A 123 11.40 45.81 -24.40
C ARG A 123 10.44 45.37 -23.30
N THR A 124 10.04 46.30 -22.44
CA THR A 124 9.24 46.06 -21.25
C THR A 124 7.82 45.62 -21.56
N ASP A 125 7.22 46.08 -22.66
CA ASP A 125 5.81 45.79 -22.96
C ASP A 125 5.60 44.39 -23.56
N ASP A 126 6.39 43.97 -24.54
CA ASP A 126 6.33 42.60 -25.09
C ASP A 126 6.69 41.54 -24.04
N ARG A 127 7.64 41.85 -23.15
CA ARG A 127 8.07 40.92 -22.10
C ARG A 127 7.08 40.85 -20.92
N LYS A 128 6.50 41.99 -20.54
CA LYS A 128 5.35 41.99 -19.62
C LYS A 128 4.20 41.22 -20.26
N ALA A 129 3.94 41.38 -21.54
CA ALA A 129 2.90 40.62 -22.24
C ALA A 129 3.16 39.10 -22.20
N ASP A 130 4.39 38.64 -22.42
CA ASP A 130 4.77 37.22 -22.31
C ASP A 130 4.67 36.67 -20.87
N GLN A 131 5.14 37.44 -19.87
CA GLN A 131 5.03 37.05 -18.45
C GLN A 131 3.58 37.02 -17.98
N LEU A 132 2.76 37.97 -18.43
CA LEU A 132 1.32 38.02 -18.16
C LEU A 132 0.59 36.90 -18.88
N ALA A 133 0.98 36.55 -20.11
CA ALA A 133 0.45 35.39 -20.83
C ALA A 133 0.77 34.08 -20.11
N TYR A 134 1.98 33.94 -19.58
CA TYR A 134 2.37 32.79 -18.75
C TYR A 134 1.55 32.73 -17.46
N LEU A 135 1.44 33.83 -16.71
CA LEU A 135 0.62 33.89 -15.48
C LEU A 135 -0.85 33.58 -15.74
N ARG A 136 -1.43 34.09 -16.84
CA ARG A 136 -2.80 33.75 -17.27
C ARG A 136 -2.96 32.26 -17.49
N LYS A 137 -2.00 31.62 -18.17
CA LYS A 137 -2.05 30.18 -18.43
C LYS A 137 -1.96 29.37 -17.14
N GLU A 138 -1.11 29.78 -16.20
CA GLU A 138 -0.98 29.09 -14.91
C GLU A 138 -2.21 29.27 -14.01
N VAL A 139 -2.82 30.46 -14.00
CA VAL A 139 -4.11 30.70 -13.32
C VAL A 139 -5.21 29.83 -13.94
N GLN A 140 -5.31 29.78 -15.28
CA GLN A 140 -6.27 28.91 -15.98
C GLN A 140 -6.06 27.42 -15.67
N HIS A 141 -4.81 26.96 -15.60
CA HIS A 141 -4.51 25.59 -15.20
C HIS A 141 -4.93 25.31 -13.75
N ALA A 142 -4.75 26.28 -12.84
CA ALA A 142 -5.17 26.15 -11.46
C ALA A 142 -6.69 26.19 -11.30
N GLU A 143 -7.41 27.01 -12.07
CA GLU A 143 -8.89 27.01 -12.14
C GLU A 143 -9.41 25.63 -12.56
N ALA A 144 -8.85 25.06 -13.64
CA ALA A 144 -9.22 23.72 -14.09
C ALA A 144 -8.97 22.63 -13.03
N ARG A 145 -7.88 22.76 -12.23
CA ARG A 145 -7.61 21.86 -11.10
C ARG A 145 -8.59 22.06 -9.96
N ALA A 146 -8.95 23.29 -9.63
CA ALA A 146 -9.96 23.59 -8.62
C ALA A 146 -11.33 23.00 -9.00
N ASP A 147 -11.69 22.96 -10.29
CA ASP A 147 -12.91 22.31 -10.75
C ASP A 147 -12.86 20.78 -10.71
N GLN A 148 -11.70 20.19 -10.98
CA GLN A 148 -11.49 18.75 -10.76
C GLN A 148 -11.63 18.39 -9.28
N LEU A 149 -11.04 19.19 -8.40
CA LEU A 149 -11.16 19.07 -6.94
C LEU A 149 -12.62 19.22 -6.49
N GLN A 150 -13.36 20.17 -7.04
CA GLN A 150 -14.80 20.34 -6.79
C GLN A 150 -15.58 19.06 -7.12
N THR A 151 -15.28 18.47 -8.28
CA THR A 151 -15.94 17.26 -8.75
C THR A 151 -15.63 16.07 -7.83
N MET A 152 -14.37 15.88 -7.43
CA MET A 152 -13.98 14.84 -6.46
C MET A 152 -14.66 15.06 -5.12
N LEU A 153 -14.56 16.27 -4.57
CA LEU A 153 -15.10 16.60 -3.26
C LEU A 153 -16.61 16.38 -3.20
N THR A 154 -17.32 16.80 -4.25
CA THR A 154 -18.77 16.57 -4.38
C THR A 154 -19.09 15.08 -4.37
N LYS A 155 -18.37 14.26 -5.14
CA LYS A 155 -18.57 12.80 -5.16
C LYS A 155 -18.31 12.16 -3.80
N ILE A 156 -17.23 12.56 -3.13
CA ILE A 156 -16.79 11.95 -1.88
C ILE A 156 -17.72 12.36 -0.72
N CYS A 157 -18.08 13.64 -0.61
CA CYS A 157 -18.96 14.14 0.45
C CYS A 157 -20.44 13.75 0.22
N SER A 158 -20.91 13.62 -1.03
CA SER A 158 -22.27 13.16 -1.31
C SER A 158 -22.46 11.66 -1.03
N ALA A 159 -21.46 10.84 -1.35
CA ALA A 159 -21.48 9.41 -1.00
C ALA A 159 -21.65 9.18 0.52
N GLN A 160 -21.16 10.11 1.35
CA GLN A 160 -21.24 10.06 2.79
C GLN A 160 -22.65 10.37 3.35
N SER A 161 -23.44 11.19 2.65
CA SER A 161 -24.82 11.50 3.06
C SER A 161 -25.78 10.32 2.87
N SER A 162 -25.40 9.33 2.06
CA SER A 162 -26.23 8.16 1.76
C SER A 162 -26.15 7.06 2.81
N THR A 163 -25.09 7.03 3.63
CA THR A 163 -24.86 5.99 4.65
C THR A 163 -25.59 6.26 5.97
N THR A 164 -26.24 7.43 6.12
CA THR A 164 -26.85 7.87 7.38
C THR A 164 -28.28 7.37 7.60
N SER A 165 -28.91 6.67 6.64
CA SER A 165 -30.35 6.37 6.67
C SER A 165 -30.73 4.91 6.99
N GLY A 166 -29.79 4.04 7.39
CA GLY A 166 -30.05 2.59 7.39
C GLY A 166 -29.76 1.75 8.64
N ALA A 167 -29.22 2.29 9.74
CA ALA A 167 -28.85 1.45 10.89
C ALA A 167 -29.09 2.13 12.24
N THR A 168 -30.32 2.00 12.75
CA THR A 168 -30.64 2.26 14.15
C THR A 168 -30.40 1.00 14.96
N THR A 169 -29.19 0.76 15.45
CA THR A 169 -28.97 -0.08 16.65
C THR A 169 -27.65 0.27 17.36
N THR A 170 -27.78 0.61 18.65
CA THR A 170 -26.78 0.83 19.71
C THR A 170 -25.95 2.12 19.69
N THR A 171 -26.50 3.06 20.46
CA THR A 171 -26.02 4.35 20.94
C THR A 171 -24.66 4.27 21.66
N THR A 172 -23.63 4.94 21.13
CA THR A 172 -22.63 5.82 21.82
C THR A 172 -21.41 6.10 20.92
N THR A 173 -21.02 5.22 19.99
CA THR A 173 -19.70 5.29 19.32
C THR A 173 -19.71 5.81 17.88
N THR A 174 -20.85 5.83 17.18
CA THR A 174 -20.99 6.35 15.79
C THR A 174 -20.78 7.87 15.68
N THR A 175 -20.82 8.60 16.79
CA THR A 175 -20.82 10.07 16.82
C THR A 175 -19.48 10.70 16.45
N THR A 176 -18.35 10.08 16.82
CA THR A 176 -17.02 10.71 16.68
C THR A 176 -16.50 10.69 15.24
N THR A 177 -16.57 9.55 14.56
CA THR A 177 -16.08 9.42 13.17
C THR A 177 -16.96 10.19 12.19
N THR A 178 -18.27 10.25 12.44
CA THR A 178 -19.21 11.06 11.64
C THR A 178 -18.89 12.56 11.78
N SER A 179 -18.52 13.02 12.98
CA SER A 179 -18.19 14.43 13.23
C SER A 179 -16.91 14.88 12.54
N ALA A 180 -15.83 14.09 12.62
CA ALA A 180 -14.54 14.40 11.96
C ALA A 180 -14.63 14.40 10.42
N THR A 181 -15.46 13.53 9.85
CA THR A 181 -15.64 13.46 8.39
C THR A 181 -16.57 14.58 7.90
N THR A 182 -17.52 15.03 8.73
CA THR A 182 -18.39 16.17 8.40
C THR A 182 -17.63 17.49 8.46
N SER A 183 -16.74 17.67 9.44
CA SER A 183 -15.85 18.83 9.50
C SER A 183 -14.88 18.85 8.32
N ALA A 184 -14.24 17.72 7.98
CA ALA A 184 -13.33 17.66 6.83
C ALA A 184 -14.00 17.99 5.49
N CYS A 185 -15.25 17.57 5.27
CA CYS A 185 -16.03 17.98 4.09
C CYS A 185 -16.32 19.49 4.07
N SER A 186 -16.69 20.08 5.22
CA SER A 186 -16.91 21.52 5.35
C SER A 186 -15.63 22.32 5.14
N ASP A 187 -14.52 21.87 5.74
CA ASP A 187 -13.20 22.51 5.64
C ASP A 187 -12.68 22.44 4.20
N ALA A 188 -12.82 21.29 3.54
CA ALA A 188 -12.48 21.13 2.14
C ALA A 188 -13.31 22.04 1.23
N GLN A 189 -14.61 22.17 1.49
CA GLN A 189 -15.50 23.05 0.73
C GLN A 189 -15.13 24.52 0.92
N SER A 190 -14.84 24.91 2.17
CA SER A 190 -14.38 26.26 2.50
C SER A 190 -13.05 26.58 1.84
N ASN A 191 -12.04 25.72 1.98
CA ASN A 191 -10.72 25.89 1.36
C ASN A 191 -10.82 25.95 -0.16
N LEU A 192 -11.65 25.11 -0.78
CA LEU A 192 -11.85 25.14 -2.22
C LEU A 192 -12.55 26.43 -2.68
N GLY A 193 -13.53 26.91 -1.92
CA GLY A 193 -14.19 28.20 -2.17
C GLY A 193 -13.21 29.36 -2.12
N THR A 194 -12.35 29.42 -1.09
CA THR A 194 -11.29 30.44 -0.98
C THR A 194 -10.30 30.34 -2.14
N ALA A 195 -9.83 29.12 -2.47
CA ALA A 195 -8.91 28.93 -3.60
C ALA A 195 -9.50 29.43 -4.92
N LYS A 196 -10.78 29.16 -5.18
CA LYS A 196 -11.47 29.64 -6.39
C LYS A 196 -11.61 31.16 -6.38
N SER A 197 -11.99 31.76 -5.25
CA SER A 197 -12.04 33.22 -5.10
C SER A 197 -10.69 33.87 -5.37
N ASP A 198 -9.59 33.32 -4.84
CA ASP A 198 -8.24 33.85 -5.06
C ASP A 198 -7.83 33.75 -6.54
N LEU A 199 -8.16 32.63 -7.20
CA LEU A 199 -7.92 32.44 -8.64
C LEU A 199 -8.75 33.40 -9.49
N ASP A 200 -10.03 33.60 -9.18
CA ASP A 200 -10.92 34.53 -9.88
C ASP A 200 -10.44 35.98 -9.74
N GLN A 201 -9.96 36.37 -8.55
CA GLN A 201 -9.35 37.67 -8.31
C GLN A 201 -8.03 37.83 -9.08
N ALA A 202 -7.18 36.80 -9.09
CA ALA A 202 -5.95 36.79 -9.87
C ALA A 202 -6.22 36.91 -11.38
N ALA A 203 -7.21 36.18 -11.90
CA ALA A 203 -7.64 36.24 -13.29
C ALA A 203 -8.20 37.62 -13.66
N THR A 204 -8.94 38.26 -12.74
CA THR A 204 -9.47 39.61 -12.93
C THR A 204 -8.35 40.65 -13.00
N LEU A 205 -7.38 40.59 -12.07
CA LEU A 205 -6.21 41.48 -12.08
C LEU A 205 -5.37 41.30 -13.35
N LEU A 206 -5.23 40.06 -13.85
CA LEU A 206 -4.53 39.76 -15.09
C LEU A 206 -5.24 40.28 -16.36
N LYS A 207 -6.53 40.62 -16.28
CA LYS A 207 -7.30 41.24 -17.36
C LYS A 207 -7.32 42.77 -17.30
N SER A 208 -6.86 43.36 -16.19
CA SER A 208 -6.82 44.81 -16.02
C SER A 208 -5.69 45.47 -16.82
N ASP A 209 -5.89 46.73 -17.23
CA ASP A 209 -4.90 47.49 -18.01
C ASP A 209 -3.62 47.81 -17.20
N ASN A 210 -3.70 47.77 -15.86
CA ASN A 210 -2.60 48.03 -14.94
C ASN A 210 -2.35 46.83 -14.03
N VAL A 211 -1.87 45.72 -14.61
CA VAL A 211 -1.68 44.47 -13.86
C VAL A 211 -0.67 44.65 -12.72
N ASN A 212 -1.12 44.39 -11.49
CA ASN A 212 -0.24 44.22 -10.34
C ASN A 212 0.23 42.76 -10.24
N ALA A 213 1.36 42.46 -10.88
CA ALA A 213 1.93 41.10 -10.91
C ALA A 213 2.23 40.54 -9.51
N THR A 214 2.61 41.39 -8.55
CA THR A 214 2.87 40.98 -7.16
C THR A 214 1.59 40.49 -6.48
N SER A 215 0.48 41.19 -6.66
CA SER A 215 -0.83 40.77 -6.13
C SER A 215 -1.32 39.49 -6.79
N VAL A 216 -1.16 39.35 -8.12
CA VAL A 216 -1.49 38.12 -8.85
C VAL A 216 -0.70 36.93 -8.32
N ILE A 217 0.61 37.09 -8.11
CA ILE A 217 1.49 36.02 -7.60
C ILE A 217 1.11 35.64 -6.16
N SER A 218 0.76 36.62 -5.31
CA SER A 218 0.29 36.34 -3.94
C SER A 218 -1.00 35.52 -3.95
N LEU A 219 -2.02 35.98 -4.68
CA LEU A 219 -3.30 35.29 -4.80
C LEU A 219 -3.15 33.88 -5.36
N PHE A 220 -2.29 33.71 -6.38
CA PHE A 220 -2.00 32.39 -6.92
C PHE A 220 -1.32 31.45 -5.89
N LYS A 221 -0.41 31.98 -5.06
CA LYS A 221 0.23 31.22 -3.99
C LYS A 221 -0.76 30.84 -2.89
N ASP A 222 -1.65 31.76 -2.52
CA ASP A 222 -2.69 31.54 -1.52
C ASP A 222 -3.70 30.49 -2.02
N ALA A 223 -4.13 30.59 -3.28
CA ALA A 223 -4.91 29.57 -3.97
C ALA A 223 -4.23 28.19 -3.94
N GLN A 224 -2.93 28.11 -4.24
CA GLN A 224 -2.19 26.85 -4.17
C GLN A 224 -2.13 26.26 -2.77
N LYS A 225 -1.96 27.11 -1.74
CA LYS A 225 -1.99 26.68 -0.33
C LYS A 225 -3.36 26.10 0.04
N HIS A 226 -4.44 26.79 -0.32
CA HIS A 226 -5.80 26.31 -0.06
C HIS A 226 -6.12 25.03 -0.84
N MET A 227 -5.75 24.91 -2.11
CA MET A 227 -5.90 23.65 -2.86
C MET A 227 -5.11 22.49 -2.23
N SER A 228 -3.91 22.74 -1.69
CA SER A 228 -3.12 21.73 -0.96
C SER A 228 -3.87 21.24 0.29
N ALA A 229 -4.52 22.13 1.03
CA ALA A 229 -5.36 21.77 2.16
C ALA A 229 -6.55 20.88 1.72
N VAL A 230 -7.21 21.22 0.60
CA VAL A 230 -8.29 20.39 0.04
C VAL A 230 -7.84 18.95 -0.24
N TYR A 231 -6.62 18.74 -0.76
CA TYR A 231 -6.08 17.38 -0.96
C TYR A 231 -5.87 16.63 0.36
N ALA A 232 -5.42 17.32 1.41
CA ALA A 232 -5.27 16.73 2.74
C ALA A 232 -6.64 16.33 3.32
N ASP A 233 -7.64 17.19 3.18
CA ASP A 233 -9.00 16.94 3.64
C ASP A 233 -9.64 15.77 2.89
N ILE A 234 -9.50 15.71 1.55
CA ILE A 234 -9.94 14.57 0.72
C ILE A 234 -9.29 13.26 1.18
N SER A 235 -7.99 13.29 1.48
CA SER A 235 -7.26 12.13 2.00
C SER A 235 -7.82 11.66 3.35
N GLN A 236 -8.13 12.58 4.25
CA GLN A 236 -8.75 12.26 5.54
C GLN A 236 -10.14 11.66 5.36
N ILE A 237 -10.97 12.21 4.49
CA ILE A 237 -12.31 11.67 4.21
C ILE A 237 -12.21 10.26 3.63
N ALA A 238 -11.27 10.01 2.71
CA ALA A 238 -11.04 8.69 2.14
C ALA A 238 -10.57 7.68 3.20
N LYS A 239 -9.64 8.07 4.09
CA LYS A 239 -9.19 7.24 5.22
C LYS A 239 -10.35 6.92 6.17
N ALA A 240 -11.18 7.90 6.51
CA ALA A 240 -12.33 7.72 7.39
C ALA A 240 -13.36 6.73 6.80
N ARG A 241 -13.64 6.81 5.50
CA ARG A 241 -14.51 5.83 4.83
C ARG A 241 -13.94 4.42 4.89
N ARG A 242 -12.66 4.25 4.57
CA ARG A 242 -12.01 2.94 4.62
C ARG A 242 -11.95 2.39 6.04
N ALA A 243 -11.77 3.27 7.04
CA ALA A 243 -11.83 2.91 8.45
C ALA A 243 -13.20 2.32 8.80
N GLN A 244 -14.30 2.91 8.33
CA GLN A 244 -15.65 2.35 8.52
C GLN A 244 -15.82 0.99 7.85
N GLU A 245 -15.36 0.84 6.60
CA GLU A 245 -15.39 -0.44 5.88
C GLU A 245 -14.56 -1.51 6.62
N ALA A 246 -13.40 -1.13 7.17
CA ALA A 246 -12.55 -2.01 7.96
C ALA A 246 -13.19 -2.41 9.29
N ILE A 247 -13.79 -1.47 10.03
CA ILE A 247 -14.56 -1.76 11.27
C ILE A 247 -15.69 -2.75 10.96
N ALA A 248 -16.45 -2.50 9.90
CA ALA A 248 -17.55 -3.38 9.51
C ALA A 248 -17.05 -4.79 9.15
N TYR A 249 -15.90 -4.90 8.47
CA TYR A 249 -15.27 -6.19 8.19
C TYR A 249 -14.82 -6.91 9.47
N ILE A 250 -14.18 -6.20 10.40
CA ILE A 250 -13.71 -6.77 11.67
C ILE A 250 -14.89 -7.35 12.46
N GLN A 251 -15.93 -6.55 12.68
CA GLN A 251 -17.09 -6.92 13.48
C GLN A 251 -17.94 -8.02 12.82
N ASN A 252 -18.15 -7.95 11.50
CA ASN A 252 -19.04 -8.90 10.83
C ASN A 252 -18.37 -10.20 10.40
N TYR A 253 -17.04 -10.22 10.29
CA TYR A 253 -16.31 -11.36 9.75
C TYR A 253 -15.12 -11.79 10.61
N ALA A 254 -14.17 -10.90 10.91
CA ALA A 254 -12.95 -11.30 11.61
C ALA A 254 -13.23 -11.84 13.01
N GLU A 255 -14.06 -11.16 13.80
CA GLU A 255 -14.47 -11.60 15.14
C GLU A 255 -15.18 -12.96 15.10
N LYS A 256 -16.03 -13.20 14.09
CA LYS A 256 -16.71 -14.49 13.92
C LYS A 256 -15.73 -15.62 13.60
N GLN A 257 -14.71 -15.35 12.79
CA GLN A 257 -13.67 -16.34 12.50
C GLN A 257 -12.79 -16.60 13.71
N LEU A 258 -12.47 -15.57 14.49
CA LEU A 258 -11.73 -15.70 15.74
C LEU A 258 -12.52 -16.57 16.74
N ALA A 259 -13.82 -16.33 16.90
CA ALA A 259 -14.68 -17.15 17.76
C ALA A 259 -14.71 -18.62 17.32
N LYS A 260 -14.77 -18.90 16.01
CA LYS A 260 -14.68 -20.26 15.48
C LYS A 260 -13.32 -20.90 15.79
N LEU A 261 -12.22 -20.17 15.62
CA LEU A 261 -10.88 -20.67 15.96
C LEU A 261 -10.77 -20.97 17.45
N GLN A 262 -11.32 -20.13 18.33
CA GLN A 262 -11.34 -20.38 19.78
C GLN A 262 -12.12 -21.67 20.11
N GLN A 263 -13.26 -21.90 19.45
CA GLN A 263 -14.02 -23.14 19.61
C GLN A 263 -13.24 -24.37 19.13
N GLU A 264 -12.51 -24.29 18.03
CA GLU A 264 -11.66 -25.39 17.55
C GLU A 264 -10.46 -25.66 18.46
N VAL A 265 -9.81 -24.60 18.96
CA VAL A 265 -8.74 -24.73 19.98
C VAL A 265 -9.29 -25.39 21.25
N ALA A 266 -10.48 -25.04 21.70
CA ALA A 266 -11.11 -25.65 22.87
C ALA A 266 -11.35 -27.17 22.75
N LYS A 267 -11.47 -27.69 21.51
CA LYS A 267 -11.63 -29.13 21.23
C LYS A 267 -10.31 -29.89 21.15
N MET A 268 -9.17 -29.21 21.21
CA MET A 268 -7.85 -29.85 21.11
C MET A 268 -7.52 -30.64 22.39
N ASN A 269 -6.90 -31.81 22.23
CA ASN A 269 -6.55 -32.69 23.36
C ASN A 269 -5.21 -32.35 24.04
N SER A 270 -4.35 -31.54 23.41
CA SER A 270 -3.02 -31.19 23.95
C SER A 270 -3.13 -29.90 24.78
N SER A 271 -3.00 -30.01 26.10
CA SER A 271 -3.15 -28.87 27.02
C SER A 271 -2.14 -27.74 26.77
N ALA A 272 -0.88 -28.07 26.47
CA ALA A 272 0.16 -27.07 26.23
C ALA A 272 -0.04 -26.32 24.90
N THR A 273 -0.31 -27.05 23.80
CA THR A 273 -0.56 -26.46 22.48
C THR A 273 -1.87 -25.66 22.47
N GLN A 274 -2.91 -26.19 23.13
CA GLN A 274 -4.17 -25.50 23.33
C GLN A 274 -3.96 -24.19 24.07
N GLN A 275 -3.21 -24.19 25.18
CA GLN A 275 -2.95 -22.98 25.96
C GLN A 275 -2.18 -21.92 25.14
N GLN A 276 -1.18 -22.34 24.36
CA GLN A 276 -0.44 -21.45 23.46
C GLN A 276 -1.36 -20.82 22.41
N TYR A 277 -2.17 -21.62 21.70
CA TYR A 277 -3.09 -21.09 20.70
C TYR A 277 -4.18 -20.21 21.31
N GLN A 278 -4.67 -20.55 22.50
CA GLN A 278 -5.63 -19.71 23.22
C GLN A 278 -5.04 -18.33 23.57
N GLN A 279 -3.77 -18.27 23.99
CA GLN A 279 -3.07 -17.00 24.23
C GLN A 279 -2.93 -16.19 22.94
N GLN A 280 -2.54 -16.82 21.83
CA GLN A 280 -2.42 -16.15 20.53
C GLN A 280 -3.78 -15.60 20.05
N LEU A 281 -4.87 -16.36 20.21
CA LEU A 281 -6.21 -15.88 19.85
C LEU A 281 -6.72 -14.78 20.79
N THR A 282 -6.33 -14.81 22.06
CA THR A 282 -6.63 -13.72 23.00
C THR A 282 -5.90 -12.42 22.59
N GLN A 283 -4.63 -12.54 22.22
CA GLN A 283 -3.87 -11.41 21.68
C GLN A 283 -4.48 -10.89 20.36
N ALA A 284 -4.90 -11.78 19.46
CA ALA A 284 -5.57 -11.40 18.23
C ALA A 284 -6.86 -10.63 18.51
N GLN A 285 -7.67 -11.05 19.50
CA GLN A 285 -8.88 -10.32 19.89
C GLN A 285 -8.55 -8.91 20.37
N SER A 286 -7.58 -8.77 21.27
CA SER A 286 -7.16 -7.46 21.77
C SER A 286 -6.65 -6.53 20.65
N LEU A 287 -5.95 -7.09 19.64
CA LEU A 287 -5.50 -6.34 18.48
C LEU A 287 -6.67 -5.94 17.56
N LEU A 288 -7.70 -6.78 17.38
CA LEU A 288 -8.90 -6.39 16.64
C LEU A 288 -9.66 -5.27 17.35
N ASP A 289 -9.78 -5.35 18.68
CA ASP A 289 -10.42 -4.31 19.49
C ASP A 289 -9.65 -2.99 19.39
N ALA A 290 -8.32 -3.02 19.52
CA ALA A 290 -7.44 -1.87 19.35
C ALA A 290 -7.53 -1.28 17.93
N ALA A 291 -7.58 -2.13 16.90
CA ALA A 291 -7.74 -1.70 15.52
C ALA A 291 -9.06 -0.93 15.33
N VAL A 292 -10.16 -1.45 15.87
CA VAL A 292 -11.46 -0.77 15.83
C VAL A 292 -11.40 0.59 16.53
N GLN A 293 -10.77 0.67 17.70
CA GLN A 293 -10.59 1.94 18.41
C GLN A 293 -9.75 2.94 17.61
N ALA A 294 -8.64 2.51 17.02
CA ALA A 294 -7.77 3.35 16.19
C ALA A 294 -8.51 3.87 14.93
N PHE A 295 -9.29 3.00 14.27
CA PHE A 295 -10.14 3.42 13.15
C PHE A 295 -11.20 4.43 13.58
N GLN A 296 -11.81 4.25 14.76
CA GLN A 296 -12.80 5.19 15.30
C GLN A 296 -12.21 6.55 15.66
N SER A 297 -10.96 6.58 16.15
CA SER A 297 -10.23 7.81 16.48
C SER A 297 -9.56 8.48 15.27
N GLY A 298 -9.65 7.89 14.07
CA GLY A 298 -9.07 8.43 12.84
C GLY A 298 -7.59 8.06 12.62
N ASP A 299 -7.01 7.22 13.48
CA ASP A 299 -5.67 6.66 13.29
C ASP A 299 -5.74 5.42 12.40
N PHE A 300 -5.92 5.67 11.10
CA PHE A 300 -6.07 4.63 10.10
C PHE A 300 -4.84 3.72 9.99
N ASP A 301 -3.65 4.29 10.14
CA ASP A 301 -2.39 3.56 9.91
C ASP A 301 -2.13 2.57 11.06
N THR A 302 -2.35 3.00 12.32
CA THR A 302 -2.33 2.10 13.49
C THR A 302 -3.44 1.04 13.39
N GLY A 303 -4.67 1.43 13.03
CA GLY A 303 -5.78 0.49 12.88
C GLY A 303 -5.51 -0.63 11.85
N MET A 304 -4.89 -0.28 10.72
CA MET A 304 -4.48 -1.25 9.70
C MET A 304 -3.35 -2.16 10.17
N HIS A 305 -2.41 -1.63 10.95
CA HIS A 305 -1.31 -2.41 11.53
C HIS A 305 -1.84 -3.50 12.46
N ASP A 306 -2.66 -3.11 13.44
CA ASP A 306 -3.16 -4.02 14.47
C ASP A 306 -4.11 -5.08 13.88
N ALA A 307 -4.98 -4.69 12.94
CA ALA A 307 -5.85 -5.63 12.24
C ALA A 307 -5.05 -6.68 11.45
N ARG A 308 -3.96 -6.29 10.78
CA ARG A 308 -3.09 -7.23 10.06
C ARG A 308 -2.40 -8.19 11.00
N GLN A 309 -1.86 -7.69 12.12
CA GLN A 309 -1.19 -8.52 13.11
C GLN A 309 -2.16 -9.53 13.74
N ALA A 310 -3.40 -9.12 14.04
CA ALA A 310 -4.45 -10.02 14.52
C ALA A 310 -4.75 -11.13 13.50
N MET A 311 -4.93 -10.78 12.23
CA MET A 311 -5.21 -11.75 11.16
C MET A 311 -4.06 -12.73 10.94
N GLN A 312 -2.81 -12.28 11.09
CA GLN A 312 -1.63 -13.16 11.03
C GLN A 312 -1.62 -14.18 12.17
N LEU A 313 -1.91 -13.76 13.41
CA LEU A 313 -2.02 -14.66 14.56
C LEU A 313 -3.14 -15.69 14.36
N MET A 314 -4.32 -15.23 13.91
CA MET A 314 -5.44 -16.12 13.60
C MET A 314 -5.07 -17.14 12.52
N GLN A 315 -4.34 -16.72 11.48
CA GLN A 315 -3.88 -17.62 10.41
C GLN A 315 -2.86 -18.65 10.91
N GLN A 316 -1.91 -18.23 11.76
CA GLN A 316 -0.94 -19.14 12.38
C GLN A 316 -1.65 -20.20 13.23
N VAL A 317 -2.62 -19.80 14.05
CA VAL A 317 -3.43 -20.74 14.85
C VAL A 317 -4.23 -21.68 13.96
N ALA A 318 -4.88 -21.17 12.91
CA ALA A 318 -5.64 -21.99 11.96
C ALA A 318 -4.76 -23.06 11.28
N GLN A 319 -3.54 -22.69 10.88
CA GLN A 319 -2.57 -23.63 10.31
C GLN A 319 -2.13 -24.68 11.34
N GLY A 320 -1.85 -24.24 12.57
CA GLY A 320 -1.51 -25.11 13.69
C GLY A 320 -2.58 -26.15 14.00
N ILE A 321 -3.85 -25.73 14.10
CA ILE A 321 -5.00 -26.62 14.28
C ILE A 321 -5.06 -27.64 13.15
N ARG A 322 -4.96 -27.19 11.90
CA ARG A 322 -4.99 -28.09 10.73
C ARG A 322 -3.87 -29.13 10.79
N GLY A 323 -2.66 -28.70 11.14
CA GLY A 323 -1.50 -29.59 11.34
C GLY A 323 -1.77 -30.65 12.41
N ALA A 324 -2.32 -30.23 13.55
CA ALA A 324 -2.68 -31.12 14.65
C ALA A 324 -3.76 -32.15 14.25
N VAL A 325 -4.76 -31.76 13.44
CA VAL A 325 -5.79 -32.68 12.95
C VAL A 325 -5.19 -33.79 12.06
N TYR A 326 -4.28 -33.45 11.14
CA TYR A 326 -3.61 -34.47 10.32
C TYR A 326 -2.70 -35.37 11.16
N ALA A 327 -1.93 -34.79 12.09
CA ALA A 327 -1.10 -35.57 13.01
C ALA A 327 -1.97 -36.56 13.83
N GLN A 328 -3.09 -36.10 14.34
CA GLN A 328 -4.03 -36.94 15.09
C GLN A 328 -4.65 -38.05 14.22
N TYR A 329 -4.97 -37.75 12.96
CA TYR A 329 -5.46 -38.77 12.02
C TYR A 329 -4.41 -39.87 11.79
N ILE A 330 -3.15 -39.51 11.57
CA ILE A 330 -2.06 -40.49 11.44
C ILE A 330 -2.00 -41.39 12.68
N GLN A 331 -1.98 -40.78 13.87
CA GLN A 331 -1.86 -41.51 15.14
C GLN A 331 -3.06 -42.41 15.45
N LYS A 332 -4.27 -41.99 15.10
CA LYS A 332 -5.50 -42.74 15.42
C LYS A 332 -5.90 -43.77 14.36
N GLU A 333 -5.62 -43.50 13.09
CA GLU A 333 -6.14 -44.32 11.99
C GLU A 333 -5.05 -45.10 11.25
N ILE A 334 -3.85 -44.53 11.10
CA ILE A 334 -2.78 -45.14 10.29
C ILE A 334 -1.81 -45.95 11.16
N GLU A 335 -1.32 -45.39 12.27
CA GLU A 335 -0.38 -46.08 13.15
C GLU A 335 -0.94 -47.41 13.69
N PRO A 336 -2.22 -47.53 14.10
CA PRO A 336 -2.78 -48.81 14.52
C PRO A 336 -2.81 -49.86 13.41
N ARG A 337 -3.03 -49.45 12.15
CA ARG A 337 -2.97 -50.36 10.99
C ARG A 337 -1.55 -50.84 10.72
N LEU A 338 -0.57 -49.95 10.87
CA LEU A 338 0.84 -50.32 10.79
C LEU A 338 1.22 -51.34 11.88
N ALA A 339 0.78 -51.11 13.12
CA ALA A 339 1.01 -52.05 14.23
C ALA A 339 0.35 -53.42 13.98
N GLN A 340 -0.88 -53.46 13.48
CA GLN A 340 -1.55 -54.71 13.08
C GLN A 340 -0.80 -55.44 11.96
N LEU A 341 -0.25 -54.69 11.00
CA LEU A 341 0.53 -55.27 9.90
C LEU A 341 1.87 -55.84 10.40
N GLN A 342 2.51 -55.17 11.35
CA GLN A 342 3.70 -55.70 12.05
C GLN A 342 3.39 -57.00 12.80
N GLU A 343 2.27 -57.07 13.52
CA GLU A 343 1.86 -58.29 14.22
C GLU A 343 1.56 -59.43 13.24
N LYS A 344 0.89 -59.14 12.12
CA LYS A 344 0.65 -60.12 11.05
C LYS A 344 1.95 -60.62 10.43
N ALA A 345 2.90 -59.73 10.16
CA ALA A 345 4.21 -60.10 9.63
C ALA A 345 4.97 -61.04 10.58
N GLN A 346 4.94 -60.77 11.89
CA GLN A 346 5.58 -61.61 12.91
C GLN A 346 4.96 -63.00 13.03
N LYS A 347 3.64 -63.11 12.79
CA LYS A 347 2.91 -64.39 12.84
C LYS A 347 2.95 -65.15 11.51
N ALA A 348 3.36 -64.50 10.42
CA ALA A 348 3.46 -65.14 9.12
C ALA A 348 4.71 -66.03 9.06
N ASN A 349 4.57 -67.22 8.49
CA ASN A 349 5.66 -68.18 8.36
C ASN A 349 6.57 -67.83 7.17
N LEU A 350 7.19 -66.64 7.23
CA LEU A 350 8.02 -66.08 6.16
C LEU A 350 9.42 -66.67 6.20
N THR A 351 10.08 -66.76 5.04
CA THR A 351 11.52 -67.06 4.99
C THR A 351 12.31 -65.92 5.62
N SER A 352 13.51 -66.20 6.12
CA SER A 352 14.35 -65.19 6.80
C SER A 352 14.61 -63.95 5.95
N SER A 353 14.81 -64.12 4.63
CA SER A 353 15.02 -63.00 3.70
C SER A 353 13.78 -62.13 3.56
N VAL A 354 12.61 -62.72 3.38
CA VAL A 354 11.34 -61.98 3.24
C VAL A 354 10.97 -61.31 4.55
N SER A 355 11.18 -62.00 5.68
CA SER A 355 10.95 -61.42 7.00
C SER A 355 11.82 -60.19 7.28
N GLN A 356 13.08 -60.18 6.82
CA GLN A 356 13.98 -59.03 7.00
C GLN A 356 13.54 -57.83 6.14
N GLU A 357 13.17 -58.08 4.89
CA GLU A 357 12.69 -57.04 3.97
C GLU A 357 11.39 -56.40 4.49
N VAL A 358 10.41 -57.22 4.88
CA VAL A 358 9.14 -56.76 5.48
C VAL A 358 9.39 -55.90 6.71
N GLN A 359 10.29 -56.31 7.62
CA GLN A 359 10.60 -55.51 8.82
C GLN A 359 11.29 -54.18 8.47
N SER A 360 12.15 -54.17 7.45
CA SER A 360 12.79 -52.96 6.95
C SER A 360 11.75 -51.97 6.41
N GLN A 361 10.85 -52.44 5.53
CA GLN A 361 9.79 -51.61 4.94
C GLN A 361 8.81 -51.07 6.00
N LEU A 362 8.41 -51.89 6.98
CA LEU A 362 7.54 -51.45 8.08
C LEU A 362 8.22 -50.40 8.97
N SER A 363 9.53 -50.54 9.22
CA SER A 363 10.31 -49.54 9.97
C SER A 363 10.44 -48.23 9.20
N GLN A 364 10.66 -48.31 7.88
CA GLN A 364 10.69 -47.14 7.01
C GLN A 364 9.32 -46.44 6.95
N ALA A 365 8.23 -47.20 6.84
CA ALA A 365 6.87 -46.66 6.89
C ALA A 365 6.63 -45.92 8.22
N LYS A 366 7.05 -46.48 9.36
CA LYS A 366 6.94 -45.79 10.66
C LYS A 366 7.70 -44.46 10.66
N SER A 367 8.96 -44.46 10.21
CA SER A 367 9.78 -43.26 10.16
C SER A 367 9.17 -42.17 9.27
N LEU A 368 8.57 -42.56 8.14
CA LEU A 368 7.85 -41.63 7.27
C LEU A 368 6.59 -41.05 7.93
N LEU A 369 5.82 -41.85 8.67
CA LEU A 369 4.66 -41.35 9.43
C LEU A 369 5.08 -40.39 10.55
N ASP A 370 6.16 -40.68 11.27
CA ASP A 370 6.72 -39.78 12.28
C ASP A 370 7.20 -38.47 11.66
N GLY A 371 7.89 -38.55 10.53
CA GLY A 371 8.29 -37.39 9.73
C GLY A 371 7.08 -36.58 9.24
N ALA A 372 6.02 -37.24 8.80
CA ALA A 372 4.79 -36.61 8.34
C ALA A 372 4.10 -35.82 9.46
N ILE A 373 4.03 -36.39 10.67
CA ILE A 373 3.50 -35.71 11.86
C ILE A 373 4.27 -34.39 12.09
N GLN A 374 5.61 -34.42 12.06
CA GLN A 374 6.43 -33.21 12.24
C GLN A 374 6.22 -32.19 11.11
N SER A 375 6.12 -32.65 9.86
CA SER A 375 5.82 -31.79 8.70
C SER A 375 4.46 -31.11 8.84
N PHE A 376 3.42 -31.82 9.29
CA PHE A 376 2.09 -31.23 9.49
C PHE A 376 2.08 -30.23 10.65
N LEU A 377 2.72 -30.54 11.78
CA LEU A 377 2.80 -29.64 12.93
C LEU A 377 3.58 -28.36 12.65
N SER A 378 4.54 -28.40 11.72
CA SER A 378 5.30 -27.23 11.25
C SER A 378 4.62 -26.48 10.09
N GLY A 379 3.46 -26.93 9.61
CA GLY A 379 2.73 -26.31 8.52
C GLY A 379 3.23 -26.67 7.11
N ASN A 380 4.17 -27.61 6.98
CA ASN A 380 4.62 -28.13 5.68
C ASN A 380 3.72 -29.28 5.20
N PHE A 381 2.48 -28.93 4.85
CA PHE A 381 1.44 -29.90 4.45
C PHE A 381 1.84 -30.73 3.22
N LYS A 382 2.54 -30.14 2.25
CA LYS A 382 2.94 -30.83 1.02
C LYS A 382 3.93 -31.97 1.31
N THR A 383 4.96 -31.70 2.11
CA THR A 383 5.92 -32.74 2.52
C THR A 383 5.24 -33.79 3.39
N GLY A 384 4.38 -33.38 4.33
CA GLY A 384 3.61 -34.31 5.16
C GLY A 384 2.74 -35.26 4.34
N GLU A 385 2.00 -34.76 3.34
CA GLU A 385 1.18 -35.58 2.45
C GLU A 385 2.00 -36.59 1.66
N GLN A 386 3.14 -36.16 1.11
CA GLN A 386 4.05 -37.05 0.38
C GLN A 386 4.61 -38.18 1.26
N GLN A 387 4.99 -37.85 2.49
CA GLN A 387 5.50 -38.82 3.46
C GLN A 387 4.42 -39.84 3.85
N VAL A 388 3.17 -39.41 4.09
CA VAL A 388 2.05 -40.32 4.36
C VAL A 388 1.78 -41.23 3.16
N GLN A 389 1.76 -40.68 1.93
CA GLN A 389 1.52 -41.49 0.73
C GLN A 389 2.58 -42.57 0.55
N GLN A 390 3.86 -42.23 0.74
CA GLN A 390 4.96 -43.20 0.67
C GLN A 390 4.86 -44.27 1.77
N ALA A 391 4.54 -43.87 3.00
CA ALA A 391 4.35 -44.82 4.10
C ALA A 391 3.21 -45.81 3.81
N VAL A 392 2.07 -45.33 3.30
CA VAL A 392 0.93 -46.17 2.95
C VAL A 392 1.25 -47.10 1.78
N GLN A 393 2.04 -46.66 0.80
CA GLN A 393 2.51 -47.51 -0.30
C GLN A 393 3.37 -48.68 0.22
N LEU A 394 4.34 -48.41 1.10
CA LEU A 394 5.16 -49.45 1.74
C LEU A 394 4.30 -50.44 2.54
N MET A 395 3.34 -49.93 3.33
CA MET A 395 2.39 -50.79 4.05
C MET A 395 1.58 -51.69 3.11
N HIS A 396 1.20 -51.18 1.94
CA HIS A 396 0.47 -51.96 0.94
C HIS A 396 1.36 -53.04 0.30
N GLN A 397 2.61 -52.73 0.00
CA GLN A 397 3.60 -53.68 -0.51
C GLN A 397 3.84 -54.82 0.47
N VAL A 398 4.09 -54.50 1.74
CA VAL A 398 4.24 -55.50 2.81
C VAL A 398 3.02 -56.43 2.92
N MET A 399 1.81 -55.87 2.83
CA MET A 399 0.59 -56.66 2.88
C MET A 399 0.51 -57.67 1.71
N GLN A 400 0.96 -57.28 0.51
CA GLN A 400 1.03 -58.19 -0.65
C GLN A 400 2.12 -59.25 -0.47
N GLU A 401 3.28 -58.90 0.07
CA GLU A 401 4.38 -59.83 0.34
C GLU A 401 3.97 -60.92 1.34
N ILE A 402 3.28 -60.55 2.42
CA ILE A 402 2.74 -61.50 3.41
C ILE A 402 1.70 -62.44 2.75
N ALA A 403 0.82 -61.90 1.92
CA ALA A 403 -0.21 -62.69 1.24
C ALA A 403 0.38 -63.69 0.20
N SER A 404 1.35 -63.23 -0.59
CA SER A 404 2.02 -64.08 -1.58
C SER A 404 2.85 -65.20 -0.95
N SER A 405 3.50 -64.91 0.18
CA SER A 405 4.39 -65.86 0.88
C SER A 405 3.64 -66.91 1.70
N THR A 406 2.34 -66.70 1.97
CA THR A 406 1.49 -67.68 2.68
C THR A 406 0.83 -68.70 1.75
N HIS A 407 0.95 -68.53 0.41
CA HIS A 407 0.32 -69.39 -0.61
C HIS A 407 1.31 -70.29 -1.37
N HIS A 408 2.60 -70.23 -1.05
CA HIS A 408 3.63 -71.13 -1.60
C HIS A 408 4.40 -71.80 -0.45
N PRO A 409 4.03 -73.04 -0.06
CA PRO A 409 4.79 -73.84 0.88
C PRO A 409 6.14 -74.30 0.33
#